data_AF-A0A1B3NDD7-F1
#
_entry.id   AF-A0A1B3NDD7-F1
#
_cell.length_a   1.000
_cell.length_b   1.000
_cell.length_c   1.000
_cell.angle_alpha   90.00
_cell.angle_beta   90.00
_cell.angle_gamma   90.00
#
_symmetry.space_group_name_H-M   'P 1'
#
loop_
_entity.id
_entity.type
_entity.pdbx_description
1 polymer ?
#
loop_
_entity_poly.entity_id
_entity_poly.type
_entity_poly.pdbx_seq_one_letter_code
_entity_poly.pdbx_strand_id
1 'polypeptide(L)'
;MMPHPLFGQQIQSPLARPFKRFELGTDEALIPFDDHWQAFAGLLPSQAELAVASDQALVDCFRLPPALFSTIIPQALSAWRQSPSRSLVNLTASLAIRNFQGPIFSDLALQSRVIGSALSAGAVLPADVRSVYAPDRSPIKVSTYEIAVSLTPAAWEAFNDLARGFRLWELRNRARVVHAGLKPPKLFYRGIRDRDIDAGPLDLRDDEPWAFRASKAHLMRRDHLLSRPLVEVMHSPILSFTANAAIAEYFANDEGMVFDLPPQDVEIISGWGLDPCLGDRDQVSGRHEREWIVRIPEGYRLGAHQVRSRCRDFAYASRDPAGIAMLHHETRARYSLGGRRVEAQFCYNSSGRGGRIYFIVDDGRMETRATMKARTGFDPLPAPGAEISDLVFFTQDRFSRRKKTIPIFSEAEWRLAHELDAGSPAP
;
A
#
# COMPACT_ATOMS: atom_id res chain seq x y z
N MET A 1 -11.13 18.28 11.50
CA MET A 1 -10.53 17.24 10.63
C MET A 1 -10.51 15.99 11.48
N MET A 2 -11.37 14.99 11.22
CA MET A 2 -11.30 13.74 11.99
C MET A 2 -10.02 13.00 11.58
N PRO A 3 -9.23 12.46 12.50
CA PRO A 3 -8.07 11.65 12.16
C PRO A 3 -8.52 10.44 11.33
N HIS A 4 -7.88 10.24 10.18
CA HIS A 4 -8.11 9.08 9.32
C HIS A 4 -7.61 7.83 10.06
N PRO A 5 -8.35 6.72 10.10
CA PRO A 5 -7.94 5.50 10.80
C PRO A 5 -6.66 4.82 10.25
N LEU A 6 -6.11 5.29 9.12
CA LEU A 6 -4.79 4.89 8.62
C LEU A 6 -3.64 5.63 9.33
N PHE A 7 -3.94 6.74 10.01
CA PHE A 7 -2.97 7.58 10.70
C PHE A 7 -3.32 7.66 12.18
N GLY A 8 -2.76 6.71 12.94
CA GLY A 8 -2.39 6.91 14.34
C GLY A 8 -3.54 7.24 15.28
N GLN A 9 -4.45 6.29 15.50
CA GLN A 9 -4.77 6.03 16.90
C GLN A 9 -3.63 5.18 17.45
N GLN A 10 -2.95 5.67 18.49
CA GLN A 10 -2.16 4.82 19.39
C GLN A 10 -3.14 3.88 20.10
N ILE A 11 -3.60 2.85 19.39
CA ILE A 11 -4.16 1.67 20.03
C ILE A 11 -2.98 1.08 20.78
N GLN A 12 -3.03 1.13 22.12
CA GLN A 12 -2.03 0.52 22.98
C GLN A 12 -1.76 -0.89 22.45
N SER A 13 -0.51 -1.15 22.07
CA SER A 13 -0.12 -2.49 21.63
C SER A 13 -0.51 -3.46 22.75
N PRO A 14 -1.17 -4.60 22.46
CA PRO A 14 -1.47 -5.60 23.49
C PRO A 14 -0.19 -6.14 24.14
N LEU A 15 0.98 -5.86 23.52
CA LEU A 15 2.32 -6.23 23.97
C LEU A 15 3.10 -5.10 24.65
N ALA A 16 2.47 -3.95 24.90
CA ALA A 16 3.13 -2.79 25.53
C ALA A 16 3.46 -3.00 27.02
N ARG A 17 2.96 -4.07 27.64
CA ARG A 17 3.23 -4.42 29.04
C ARG A 17 3.93 -5.78 29.10
N PRO A 18 4.90 -5.98 30.00
CA PRO A 18 5.54 -7.27 30.16
C PRO A 18 4.54 -8.31 30.66
N PHE A 19 4.40 -9.39 29.89
CA PHE A 19 3.79 -10.65 30.31
C PHE A 19 4.73 -11.43 31.24
N LYS A 20 4.21 -12.53 31.82
CA LYS A 20 5.03 -13.51 32.55
C LYS A 20 6.28 -13.87 31.74
N ARG A 21 7.41 -13.99 32.42
CA ARG A 21 8.73 -14.23 31.80
C ARG A 21 8.82 -15.63 31.18
N PHE A 22 9.56 -15.73 30.08
CA PHE A 22 10.07 -16.99 29.54
C PHE A 22 11.38 -17.39 30.23
N GLU A 23 11.52 -18.67 30.58
CA GLU A 23 12.74 -19.23 31.19
C GLU A 23 13.74 -19.79 30.16
N LEU A 24 13.38 -19.78 28.86
CA LEU A 24 14.24 -20.24 27.77
C LEU A 24 15.12 -19.10 27.22
N GLY A 25 16.22 -19.47 26.54
CA GLY A 25 17.11 -18.54 25.86
C GLY A 25 16.45 -17.82 24.68
N THR A 26 17.13 -16.81 24.12
CA THR A 26 16.63 -15.98 23.01
C THR A 26 16.24 -16.76 21.76
N ASP A 27 17.13 -17.65 21.32
CA ASP A 27 16.94 -18.39 20.06
C ASP A 27 15.94 -19.53 20.24
N GLU A 28 15.79 -20.04 21.46
CA GLU A 28 14.80 -21.04 21.86
C GLU A 28 13.38 -20.45 22.01
N ALA A 29 13.25 -19.12 21.98
CA ALA A 29 11.97 -18.44 22.12
C ALA A 29 11.21 -18.29 20.79
N LEU A 30 11.80 -18.63 19.64
CA LEU A 30 11.08 -18.67 18.38
C LEU A 30 10.20 -19.93 18.31
N ILE A 31 8.94 -19.77 17.91
CA ILE A 31 7.99 -20.87 17.80
C ILE A 31 8.47 -21.82 16.68
N PRO A 32 8.74 -23.10 16.99
CA PRO A 32 9.15 -24.08 15.98
C PRO A 32 7.94 -24.57 15.17
N PHE A 33 8.21 -25.03 13.94
CA PHE A 33 7.33 -25.96 13.27
C PHE A 33 7.24 -27.25 14.10
N ASP A 34 6.03 -27.73 14.37
CA ASP A 34 5.83 -29.04 15.00
C ASP A 34 6.03 -30.19 14.00
N ASP A 35 6.10 -31.41 14.52
CA ASP A 35 6.33 -32.62 13.71
C ASP A 35 5.14 -32.97 12.78
N HIS A 36 3.98 -32.30 12.94
CA HIS A 36 2.78 -32.56 12.15
C HIS A 36 2.79 -31.86 10.78
N TRP A 37 3.70 -30.92 10.53
CA TRP A 37 3.77 -30.22 9.24
C TRP A 37 4.10 -31.10 8.04
N GLN A 38 4.93 -32.13 8.22
CA GLN A 38 5.23 -33.12 7.18
C GLN A 38 3.97 -33.91 6.80
N ALA A 39 3.22 -34.37 7.81
CA ALA A 39 1.95 -35.08 7.60
C ALA A 39 0.90 -34.16 6.94
N PHE A 40 0.79 -32.92 7.42
CA PHE A 40 -0.07 -31.90 6.80
C PHE A 40 0.25 -31.70 5.31
N ALA A 41 1.53 -31.52 4.98
CA ALA A 41 1.97 -31.31 3.60
C ALA A 41 1.65 -32.51 2.68
N GLY A 42 1.78 -33.74 3.20
CA GLY A 42 1.44 -34.96 2.48
C GLY A 42 -0.07 -35.18 2.28
N LEU A 43 -0.92 -34.54 3.09
CA LEU A 43 -2.38 -34.62 3.02
C LEU A 43 -3.01 -33.49 2.20
N LEU A 44 -2.22 -32.53 1.69
CA LEU A 44 -2.75 -31.41 0.91
C LEU A 44 -3.48 -31.93 -0.35
N PRO A 45 -4.76 -31.56 -0.56
CA PRO A 45 -5.49 -31.98 -1.75
C PRO A 45 -4.89 -31.33 -3.00
N SER A 46 -5.23 -31.88 -4.17
CA SER A 46 -4.90 -31.26 -5.44
C SER A 46 -5.52 -29.86 -5.54
N GLN A 47 -4.97 -29.01 -6.42
CA GLN A 47 -5.54 -27.67 -6.63
C GLN A 47 -7.00 -27.73 -7.12
N ALA A 48 -7.37 -28.73 -7.92
CA ALA A 48 -8.75 -28.88 -8.38
C ALA A 48 -9.71 -29.17 -7.21
N GLU A 49 -9.32 -30.05 -6.28
CA GLU A 49 -10.09 -30.37 -5.08
C GLU A 49 -10.18 -29.17 -4.13
N LEU A 50 -9.05 -28.48 -3.90
CA LEU A 50 -9.01 -27.29 -3.07
C LEU A 50 -9.93 -26.18 -3.61
N ALA A 51 -10.02 -26.00 -4.93
CA ALA A 51 -10.82 -24.95 -5.54
C ALA A 51 -12.32 -25.07 -5.21
N VAL A 52 -12.83 -26.30 -5.09
CA VAL A 52 -14.25 -26.61 -4.83
C VAL A 52 -14.54 -26.96 -3.37
N ALA A 53 -13.52 -27.18 -2.54
CA ALA A 53 -13.67 -27.53 -1.13
C ALA A 53 -14.41 -26.44 -0.34
N SER A 54 -15.38 -26.86 0.48
CA SER A 54 -16.06 -25.98 1.43
C SER A 54 -15.20 -25.72 2.67
N ASP A 55 -15.46 -24.61 3.37
CA ASP A 55 -14.73 -24.27 4.60
C ASP A 55 -14.85 -25.38 5.65
N GLN A 56 -16.08 -25.91 5.81
CA GLN A 56 -16.36 -26.98 6.77
C GLN A 56 -15.61 -28.27 6.43
N ALA A 57 -15.55 -28.66 5.15
CA ALA A 57 -14.82 -29.86 4.73
C ALA A 57 -13.32 -29.74 5.04
N LEU A 58 -12.73 -28.55 4.85
CA LEU A 58 -11.34 -28.29 5.19
C LEU A 58 -11.11 -28.30 6.71
N VAL A 59 -12.03 -27.72 7.49
CA VAL A 59 -11.99 -27.76 8.96
C VAL A 59 -12.01 -29.19 9.47
N ASP A 60 -12.94 -30.02 8.97
CA ASP A 60 -13.13 -31.39 9.44
C ASP A 60 -11.95 -32.29 9.04
N CYS A 61 -11.48 -32.17 7.78
CA CYS A 61 -10.40 -32.99 7.25
C CYS A 61 -9.06 -32.72 7.96
N PHE A 62 -8.76 -31.45 8.24
CA PHE A 62 -7.50 -31.02 8.84
C PHE A 62 -7.59 -30.76 10.34
N ARG A 63 -8.75 -31.01 10.96
CA ARG A 63 -9.03 -30.75 12.40
C ARG A 63 -8.68 -29.32 12.81
N LEU A 64 -8.98 -28.36 11.95
CA LEU A 64 -8.66 -26.95 12.18
C LEU A 64 -9.59 -26.34 13.23
N PRO A 65 -9.23 -25.18 13.81
CA PRO A 65 -10.13 -24.43 14.68
C PRO A 65 -11.48 -24.15 13.96
N PRO A 66 -12.64 -24.49 14.56
CA PRO A 66 -13.94 -24.33 13.88
C PRO A 66 -14.27 -22.89 13.47
N ALA A 67 -13.72 -21.92 14.19
CA ALA A 67 -13.91 -20.49 13.94
C ALA A 67 -12.91 -19.89 12.93
N LEU A 68 -12.01 -20.70 12.34
CA LEU A 68 -10.93 -20.20 11.49
C LEU A 68 -11.43 -19.40 10.29
N PHE A 69 -12.25 -20.02 9.44
CA PHE A 69 -12.75 -19.37 8.22
C PHE A 69 -13.91 -18.41 8.46
N SER A 70 -14.73 -18.68 9.49
CA SER A 70 -15.93 -17.87 9.78
C SER A 70 -15.64 -16.61 10.60
N THR A 71 -14.56 -16.61 11.40
CA THR A 71 -14.27 -15.53 12.34
C THR A 71 -12.83 -15.02 12.21
N ILE A 72 -11.83 -15.91 12.37
CA ILE A 72 -10.43 -15.48 12.52
C ILE A 72 -9.88 -14.86 11.24
N ILE A 73 -10.06 -15.52 10.08
CA ILE A 73 -9.62 -15.00 8.78
C ILE A 73 -10.33 -13.69 8.43
N PRO A 74 -11.67 -13.58 8.51
CA PRO A 74 -12.36 -12.30 8.29
C PRO A 74 -11.87 -11.17 9.20
N GLN A 75 -11.63 -11.45 10.49
CA GLN A 75 -11.06 -10.46 11.41
C GLN A 75 -9.63 -10.07 11.03
N ALA A 76 -8.79 -11.03 10.61
CA ALA A 76 -7.44 -10.76 10.13
C ALA A 76 -7.45 -9.85 8.88
N LEU A 77 -8.36 -10.10 7.94
CA LEU A 77 -8.53 -9.28 6.73
C LEU A 77 -9.11 -7.89 7.03
N SER A 78 -10.03 -7.79 7.99
CA SER A 78 -10.52 -6.49 8.46
C SER A 78 -9.42 -5.68 9.17
N ALA A 79 -8.61 -6.34 10.02
CA ALA A 79 -7.47 -5.73 10.67
C ALA A 79 -6.39 -5.29 9.67
N TRP A 80 -6.20 -6.05 8.58
CA TRP A 80 -5.29 -5.71 7.50
C TRP A 80 -5.61 -4.34 6.91
N ARG A 81 -6.89 -4.04 6.67
CA ARG A 81 -7.33 -2.74 6.13
C ARG A 81 -7.07 -1.57 7.06
N GLN A 82 -7.04 -1.81 8.37
CA GLN A 82 -6.78 -0.77 9.37
C GLN A 82 -5.28 -0.60 9.60
N SER A 83 -4.54 -1.71 9.70
CA SER A 83 -3.12 -1.75 9.99
C SER A 83 -2.51 -3.05 9.44
N PRO A 84 -1.99 -3.05 8.20
CA PRO A 84 -1.43 -4.24 7.58
C PRO A 84 -0.35 -4.90 8.43
N SER A 85 0.52 -4.11 9.06
CA SER A 85 1.62 -4.59 9.92
C SER A 85 1.17 -5.29 11.21
N ARG A 86 -0.11 -5.13 11.59
CA ARG A 86 -0.73 -5.74 12.78
C ARG A 86 -1.79 -6.78 12.42
N SER A 87 -1.81 -7.26 11.18
CA SER A 87 -2.72 -8.32 10.76
C SER A 87 -2.07 -9.71 10.81
N LEU A 88 -2.86 -10.71 11.19
CA LEU A 88 -2.51 -12.12 11.11
C LEU A 88 -2.23 -12.60 9.69
N VAL A 89 -2.66 -11.88 8.65
CA VAL A 89 -2.35 -12.21 7.25
C VAL A 89 -0.83 -12.28 7.02
N ASN A 90 -0.03 -11.51 7.78
CA ASN A 90 1.43 -11.57 7.71
C ASN A 90 2.02 -12.95 8.07
N LEU A 91 1.26 -13.80 8.77
CA LEU A 91 1.67 -15.18 9.02
C LEU A 91 1.96 -15.91 7.70
N THR A 92 1.18 -15.65 6.64
CA THR A 92 1.38 -16.25 5.32
C THR A 92 2.75 -15.94 4.70
N ALA A 93 3.39 -14.82 5.07
CA ALA A 93 4.75 -14.52 4.63
C ALA A 93 5.76 -15.55 5.17
N SER A 94 5.56 -15.99 6.41
CA SER A 94 6.43 -16.96 7.09
C SER A 94 6.23 -18.40 6.59
N LEU A 95 5.09 -18.66 5.93
CA LEU A 95 4.67 -20.00 5.47
C LEU A 95 4.91 -20.24 3.98
N ALA A 96 5.42 -19.24 3.24
CA ALA A 96 5.35 -19.17 1.78
C ALA A 96 5.94 -20.40 1.07
N ILE A 97 7.12 -20.89 1.48
CA ILE A 97 7.68 -22.23 1.25
C ILE A 97 8.87 -22.36 2.21
N ARG A 98 8.72 -23.14 3.28
CA ARG A 98 9.82 -23.67 4.10
C ARG A 98 9.75 -25.19 4.03
N ASN A 99 10.87 -25.87 4.22
CA ASN A 99 10.92 -27.33 4.41
C ASN A 99 10.28 -27.79 5.74
N PHE A 100 9.53 -26.91 6.41
CA PHE A 100 8.92 -27.07 7.73
C PHE A 100 9.92 -27.55 8.79
N GLN A 101 11.15 -27.04 8.74
CA GLN A 101 12.19 -27.29 9.74
C GLN A 101 12.56 -25.99 10.45
N GLY A 102 12.87 -26.08 11.75
CA GLY A 102 13.29 -24.94 12.56
C GLY A 102 12.13 -23.99 12.94
N PRO A 103 12.43 -22.71 13.20
CA PRO A 103 11.43 -21.74 13.61
C PRO A 103 10.51 -21.32 12.46
N ILE A 104 9.25 -21.03 12.77
CA ILE A 104 8.27 -20.48 11.83
C ILE A 104 8.72 -19.10 11.34
N PHE A 105 9.18 -18.25 12.27
CA PHE A 105 9.57 -16.87 12.00
C PHE A 105 11.08 -16.72 11.80
N SER A 106 11.50 -15.70 11.06
CA SER A 106 12.91 -15.32 10.91
C SER A 106 13.49 -14.66 12.16
N ASP A 107 12.65 -13.98 12.93
CA ASP A 107 13.06 -13.15 14.06
C ASP A 107 11.91 -12.90 15.05
N LEU A 108 12.28 -12.42 16.24
CA LEU A 108 11.34 -12.13 17.33
C LEU A 108 10.44 -10.92 17.04
N ALA A 109 10.83 -9.99 16.17
CA ALA A 109 10.01 -8.83 15.86
C ALA A 109 8.79 -9.23 15.01
N LEU A 110 8.99 -10.07 14.00
CA LEU A 110 7.91 -10.63 13.19
C LEU A 110 7.01 -11.53 14.03
N GLN A 111 7.59 -12.42 14.85
CA GLN A 111 6.84 -13.27 15.78
C GLN A 111 5.97 -12.43 16.72
N SER A 112 6.54 -11.42 17.38
CA SER A 112 5.79 -10.54 18.27
C SER A 112 4.61 -9.87 17.58
N ARG A 113 4.80 -9.35 16.36
CA ARG A 113 3.70 -8.72 15.60
C ARG A 113 2.57 -9.71 15.34
N VAL A 114 2.90 -10.92 14.85
CA VAL A 114 1.89 -11.96 14.55
C VAL A 114 1.19 -12.46 15.81
N ILE A 115 1.91 -12.66 16.92
CA ILE A 115 1.28 -13.01 18.22
C ILE A 115 0.36 -11.87 18.70
N GLY A 116 0.79 -10.62 18.58
CA GLY A 116 -0.04 -9.46 18.89
C GLY A 116 -1.33 -9.44 18.08
N SER A 117 -1.24 -9.74 16.78
CA SER A 117 -2.41 -9.90 15.90
C SER A 117 -3.30 -11.07 16.33
N ALA A 118 -2.70 -12.20 16.73
CA ALA A 118 -3.42 -13.38 17.21
C ALA A 118 -4.23 -13.08 18.48
N LEU A 119 -3.65 -12.33 19.41
CA LEU A 119 -4.36 -11.86 20.61
C LEU A 119 -5.55 -10.96 20.26
N SER A 120 -5.35 -10.00 19.34
CA SER A 120 -6.41 -9.09 18.92
C SER A 120 -7.57 -9.81 18.21
N ALA A 121 -7.28 -10.88 17.47
CA ALA A 121 -8.29 -11.73 16.83
C ALA A 121 -8.88 -12.80 17.77
N GLY A 122 -8.43 -12.87 19.03
CA GLY A 122 -8.85 -13.91 19.98
C GLY A 122 -8.39 -15.34 19.62
N ALA A 123 -7.43 -15.48 18.70
CA ALA A 123 -6.87 -16.77 18.30
C ALA A 123 -5.83 -17.30 19.30
N VAL A 124 -5.30 -16.43 20.17
CA VAL A 124 -4.38 -16.75 21.27
C VAL A 124 -4.88 -16.06 22.53
N LEU A 125 -4.73 -16.69 23.69
CA LEU A 125 -5.11 -16.10 24.97
C LEU A 125 -3.94 -15.32 25.60
N PRO A 126 -4.18 -14.21 26.32
CA PRO A 126 -3.13 -13.48 27.03
C PRO A 126 -2.33 -14.35 28.02
N ALA A 127 -2.96 -15.38 28.58
CA ALA A 127 -2.34 -16.31 29.52
C ALA A 127 -1.28 -17.21 28.88
N ASP A 128 -1.28 -17.34 27.55
CA ASP A 128 -0.35 -18.14 26.77
C ASP A 128 0.88 -17.34 26.33
N VAL A 129 0.85 -16.01 26.45
CA VAL A 129 1.92 -15.15 25.98
C VAL A 129 2.96 -14.94 27.08
N ARG A 130 4.22 -14.92 26.69
CA ARG A 130 5.37 -14.75 27.57
C ARG A 130 6.34 -13.72 27.00
N SER A 131 6.91 -12.91 27.87
CA SER A 131 7.95 -11.95 27.48
C SER A 131 9.30 -12.65 27.36
N VAL A 132 10.04 -12.35 26.29
CA VAL A 132 11.39 -12.87 26.05
C VAL A 132 12.43 -11.93 26.65
N TYR A 133 13.38 -12.51 27.36
CA TYR A 133 14.45 -11.80 28.05
C TYR A 133 15.80 -12.29 27.56
N ALA A 134 16.78 -11.40 27.51
CA ALA A 134 18.17 -11.76 27.25
C ALA A 134 18.78 -12.52 28.44
N PRO A 135 19.94 -13.18 28.27
CA PRO A 135 20.62 -13.91 29.35
C PRO A 135 20.91 -13.04 30.60
N ASP A 136 21.13 -11.74 30.40
CA ASP A 136 21.32 -10.74 31.46
C ASP A 136 20.03 -10.34 32.19
N ARG A 137 18.90 -10.98 31.86
CA ARG A 137 17.55 -10.71 32.38
C ARG A 137 16.98 -9.35 32.00
N SER A 138 17.53 -8.69 30.99
CA SER A 138 16.91 -7.51 30.38
C SER A 138 15.81 -7.92 29.37
N PRO A 139 14.69 -7.19 29.30
CA PRO A 139 13.66 -7.47 28.30
C PRO A 139 14.17 -7.12 26.90
N ILE A 140 13.93 -8.00 25.93
CA ILE A 140 14.35 -7.75 24.56
C ILE A 140 13.33 -6.83 23.90
N LYS A 141 13.79 -5.70 23.39
CA LYS A 141 12.93 -4.73 22.71
C LYS A 141 12.91 -5.02 21.21
N VAL A 142 11.71 -5.11 20.64
CA VAL A 142 11.50 -5.25 19.17
C VAL A 142 11.11 -3.93 18.53
N SER A 143 10.73 -2.94 19.33
CA SER A 143 10.54 -1.55 18.93
C SER A 143 10.72 -0.63 20.14
N THR A 144 10.61 0.69 19.95
CA THR A 144 10.66 1.67 21.04
C THR A 144 9.63 1.38 22.15
N TYR A 145 8.51 0.76 21.82
CA TYR A 145 7.37 0.57 22.74
C TYR A 145 6.95 -0.89 22.94
N GLU A 146 7.66 -1.85 22.34
CA GLU A 146 7.24 -3.26 22.34
C GLU A 146 8.39 -4.19 22.76
N ILE A 147 8.01 -5.19 23.57
CA ILE A 147 8.90 -6.24 24.06
C ILE A 147 8.70 -7.48 23.18
N ALA A 148 9.77 -8.22 22.92
CA ALA A 148 9.74 -9.53 22.29
C ALA A 148 8.85 -10.48 23.09
N VAL A 149 7.97 -11.22 22.41
CA VAL A 149 7.12 -12.21 23.05
C VAL A 149 7.20 -13.54 22.33
N SER A 150 6.93 -14.60 23.10
CA SER A 150 6.68 -15.95 22.60
C SER A 150 5.42 -16.49 23.26
N LEU A 151 5.04 -17.70 22.86
CA LEU A 151 3.96 -18.47 23.45
C LEU A 151 4.53 -19.51 24.42
N THR A 152 3.71 -19.96 25.37
CA THR A 152 4.03 -21.15 26.17
C THR A 152 4.17 -22.37 25.27
N PRO A 153 4.99 -23.38 25.66
CA PRO A 153 5.10 -24.61 24.88
C PRO A 153 3.75 -25.30 24.61
N ALA A 154 2.82 -25.25 25.57
CA ALA A 154 1.46 -25.79 25.39
C ALA A 154 0.65 -25.04 24.31
N ALA A 155 0.90 -23.73 24.13
CA ALA A 155 0.23 -22.93 23.12
C ALA A 155 0.92 -22.96 21.75
N TRP A 156 2.13 -23.55 21.64
CA TRP A 156 2.81 -23.73 20.35
C TRP A 156 2.03 -24.66 19.42
N GLU A 157 1.43 -25.72 19.94
CA GLU A 157 0.63 -26.67 19.15
C GLU A 157 -0.60 -25.97 18.54
N ALA A 158 -1.38 -25.28 19.38
CA ALA A 158 -2.56 -24.52 18.91
C ALA A 158 -2.19 -23.43 17.89
N PHE A 159 -1.03 -22.78 18.06
CA PHE A 159 -0.54 -21.82 17.08
C PHE A 159 -0.13 -22.48 15.75
N ASN A 160 0.47 -23.67 15.81
CA ASN A 160 0.81 -24.44 14.61
C ASN A 160 -0.46 -24.88 13.85
N ASP A 161 -1.55 -25.25 14.53
CA ASP A 161 -2.85 -25.52 13.90
C ASP A 161 -3.42 -24.27 13.21
N LEU A 162 -3.33 -23.11 13.86
CA LEU A 162 -3.70 -21.82 13.26
C LEU A 162 -2.88 -21.56 11.99
N ALA A 163 -1.56 -21.76 12.05
CA ALA A 163 -0.66 -21.55 10.92
C ALA A 163 -0.94 -22.50 9.75
N ARG A 164 -1.16 -23.80 10.00
CA ARG A 164 -1.64 -24.76 8.99
C ARG A 164 -2.95 -24.31 8.36
N GLY A 165 -3.87 -23.80 9.17
CA GLY A 165 -5.14 -23.23 8.72
C GLY A 165 -4.97 -22.05 7.75
N PHE A 166 -4.11 -21.08 8.10
CA PHE A 166 -3.79 -19.95 7.21
C PHE A 166 -3.13 -20.41 5.91
N ARG A 167 -2.25 -21.43 5.98
CA ARG A 167 -1.65 -22.02 4.77
C ARG A 167 -2.69 -22.67 3.88
N LEU A 168 -3.63 -23.42 4.45
CA LEU A 168 -4.69 -24.08 3.69
C LEU A 168 -5.65 -23.07 3.05
N TRP A 169 -6.02 -22.01 3.78
CA TRP A 169 -6.80 -20.88 3.26
C TRP A 169 -6.14 -20.24 2.04
N GLU A 170 -4.85 -19.92 2.15
CA GLU A 170 -4.07 -19.34 1.06
C GLU A 170 -4.02 -20.26 -0.17
N LEU A 171 -3.69 -21.54 0.02
CA LEU A 171 -3.61 -22.52 -1.07
C LEU A 171 -4.97 -22.71 -1.77
N ARG A 172 -6.06 -22.71 -1.00
CA ARG A 172 -7.42 -22.78 -1.52
C ARG A 172 -7.79 -21.54 -2.35
N ASN A 173 -7.43 -20.34 -1.88
CA ASN A 173 -7.64 -19.11 -2.62
C ASN A 173 -6.87 -19.10 -3.94
N ARG A 174 -5.60 -19.51 -3.91
CA ARG A 174 -4.79 -19.69 -5.11
C ARG A 174 -5.41 -20.70 -6.08
N ALA A 175 -5.89 -21.84 -5.56
CA ALA A 175 -6.58 -22.84 -6.35
C ALA A 175 -7.85 -22.31 -7.01
N ARG A 176 -8.64 -21.46 -6.33
CA ARG A 176 -9.84 -20.81 -6.89
C ARG A 176 -9.53 -19.85 -8.03
N VAL A 177 -8.44 -19.10 -7.94
CA VAL A 177 -7.97 -18.24 -9.04
C VAL A 177 -7.65 -19.09 -10.28
N VAL A 178 -6.98 -20.22 -10.10
CA VAL A 178 -6.53 -21.07 -11.22
C VAL A 178 -7.67 -21.92 -11.81
N HIS A 179 -8.47 -22.57 -10.96
CA HIS A 179 -9.42 -23.62 -11.38
C HIS A 179 -10.90 -23.24 -11.27
N ALA A 180 -11.27 -22.29 -10.40
CA ALA A 180 -12.68 -21.91 -10.21
C ALA A 180 -13.12 -20.74 -11.12
N GLY A 181 -12.29 -20.36 -12.11
CA GLY A 181 -12.63 -19.34 -13.10
C GLY A 181 -12.65 -17.90 -12.54
N LEU A 182 -12.13 -17.67 -11.33
CA LEU A 182 -12.02 -16.34 -10.76
C LEU A 182 -10.91 -15.56 -11.48
N LYS A 183 -11.30 -14.60 -12.32
CA LYS A 183 -10.37 -13.83 -13.13
C LYS A 183 -9.76 -12.67 -12.32
N PRO A 184 -8.44 -12.64 -12.09
CA PRO A 184 -7.79 -11.47 -11.53
C PRO A 184 -7.93 -10.27 -12.48
N PRO A 185 -7.80 -9.03 -11.97
CA PRO A 185 -7.77 -7.84 -12.82
C PRO A 185 -6.57 -7.90 -13.78
N LYS A 186 -6.61 -7.14 -14.89
CA LYS A 186 -5.48 -7.10 -15.84
C LYS A 186 -4.19 -6.57 -15.20
N LEU A 187 -4.33 -5.64 -14.26
CA LEU A 187 -3.25 -5.02 -13.50
C LEU A 187 -3.72 -4.79 -12.07
N PHE A 188 -2.82 -4.99 -11.13
CA PHE A 188 -2.94 -4.59 -9.74
C PHE A 188 -2.31 -3.21 -9.56
N TYR A 189 -3.02 -2.24 -8.99
CA TYR A 189 -2.51 -0.89 -8.77
C TYR A 189 -2.29 -0.62 -7.28
N ARG A 190 -1.21 0.08 -6.95
CA ARG A 190 -0.94 0.56 -5.59
C ARG A 190 -0.46 2.00 -5.63
N GLY A 191 -1.08 2.84 -4.81
CA GLY A 191 -0.61 4.19 -4.52
C GLY A 191 0.29 4.18 -3.30
N ILE A 192 1.40 4.90 -3.38
CA ILE A 192 2.32 5.13 -2.27
C ILE A 192 2.64 6.61 -2.18
N ARG A 193 2.67 7.17 -0.97
CA ARG A 193 3.10 8.55 -0.77
C ARG A 193 4.62 8.58 -0.66
N ASP A 194 5.23 9.65 -1.14
CA ASP A 194 6.69 9.81 -1.07
C ASP A 194 7.22 9.66 0.36
N ARG A 195 6.51 10.22 1.34
CA ARG A 195 6.89 10.14 2.75
C ARG A 195 6.90 8.72 3.33
N ASP A 196 6.22 7.78 2.69
CA ASP A 196 6.12 6.39 3.12
C ASP A 196 7.27 5.54 2.52
N ILE A 197 8.13 6.15 1.68
CA ILE A 197 9.34 5.53 1.12
C ILE A 197 10.54 6.02 1.93
N ASP A 198 11.14 5.11 2.69
CA ASP A 198 12.37 5.37 3.44
C ASP A 198 13.60 5.29 2.53
N ALA A 199 13.84 6.38 1.80
CA ALA A 199 15.01 6.52 0.95
C ALA A 199 16.31 6.87 1.72
N GLY A 200 16.26 6.91 3.06
CA GLY A 200 17.33 7.45 3.89
C GLY A 200 17.47 8.98 3.78
N PRO A 201 18.62 9.54 4.21
CA PRO A 201 18.88 10.98 4.12
C PRO A 201 18.87 11.45 2.66
N LEU A 202 18.03 12.44 2.37
CA LEU A 202 17.97 13.07 1.05
C LEU A 202 18.98 14.22 0.98
N ASP A 203 19.81 14.24 -0.06
CA ASP A 203 20.75 15.31 -0.35
C ASP A 203 20.00 16.53 -0.92
N LEU A 204 19.39 17.31 -0.01
CA LEU A 204 18.57 18.48 -0.34
C LEU A 204 19.23 19.72 0.27
N ARG A 205 19.36 20.79 -0.51
CA ARG A 205 19.90 22.05 0.00
C ARG A 205 18.78 22.93 0.56
N ASP A 206 19.08 23.65 1.64
CA ASP A 206 18.12 24.55 2.29
C ASP A 206 17.94 25.90 1.57
N ASP A 207 18.87 26.27 0.69
CA ASP A 207 18.83 27.50 -0.10
C ASP A 207 18.04 27.36 -1.42
N GLU A 208 17.59 26.15 -1.75
CA GLU A 208 16.79 25.88 -2.95
C GLU A 208 15.31 26.25 -2.77
N PRO A 209 14.63 26.74 -3.83
CA PRO A 209 13.19 26.93 -3.80
C PRO A 209 12.45 25.64 -3.41
N TRP A 210 11.41 25.75 -2.57
CA TRP A 210 10.67 24.59 -2.05
C TRP A 210 10.22 23.62 -3.14
N ALA A 211 9.69 24.13 -4.27
CA ALA A 211 9.18 23.30 -5.35
C ALA A 211 10.28 22.51 -6.07
N PHE A 212 11.50 23.08 -6.17
CA PHE A 212 12.67 22.37 -6.68
C PHE A 212 13.08 21.27 -5.70
N ARG A 213 13.17 21.60 -4.42
CA ARG A 213 13.53 20.66 -3.36
C ARG A 213 12.54 19.49 -3.27
N ALA A 214 11.24 19.77 -3.38
CA ALA A 214 10.18 18.76 -3.40
C ALA A 214 10.29 17.85 -4.63
N SER A 215 10.60 18.42 -5.80
CA SER A 215 10.80 17.67 -7.04
C SER A 215 12.04 16.76 -6.96
N LYS A 216 13.16 17.28 -6.45
CA LYS A 216 14.38 16.50 -6.22
C LYS A 216 14.13 15.35 -5.24
N ALA A 217 13.45 15.63 -4.13
CA ALA A 217 13.06 14.61 -3.15
C ALA A 217 12.17 13.52 -3.75
N HIS A 218 11.21 13.90 -4.61
CA HIS A 218 10.34 12.97 -5.32
C HIS A 218 11.15 12.05 -6.25
N LEU A 219 12.04 12.63 -7.07
CA LEU A 219 12.89 11.86 -7.98
C LEU A 219 13.82 10.89 -7.24
N MET A 220 14.49 11.33 -6.17
CA MET A 220 15.35 10.45 -5.36
C MET A 220 14.58 9.25 -4.78
N ARG A 221 13.33 9.45 -4.36
CA ARG A 221 12.47 8.37 -3.85
C ARG A 221 11.97 7.46 -4.95
N ARG A 222 11.66 8.01 -6.13
CA ARG A 222 11.34 7.22 -7.31
C ARG A 222 12.51 6.34 -7.72
N ASP A 223 13.72 6.88 -7.74
CA ASP A 223 14.93 6.12 -8.04
C ASP A 223 15.20 5.05 -6.99
N HIS A 224 14.95 5.35 -5.70
CA HIS A 224 15.01 4.37 -4.64
C HIS A 224 14.02 3.21 -4.86
N LEU A 225 12.78 3.52 -5.25
CA LEU A 225 11.74 2.53 -5.56
C LEU A 225 12.11 1.64 -6.76
N LEU A 226 12.76 2.21 -7.78
CA LEU A 226 13.13 1.50 -9.02
C LEU A 226 14.45 0.71 -8.89
N SER A 227 15.38 1.18 -8.06
CA SER A 227 16.74 0.61 -7.95
C SER A 227 16.86 -0.58 -7.00
N ARG A 228 15.79 -0.93 -6.27
CA ARG A 228 15.79 -1.99 -5.24
C ARG A 228 14.63 -2.96 -5.42
N PRO A 229 14.75 -4.20 -4.91
CA PRO A 229 13.61 -5.10 -4.84
C PRO A 229 12.46 -4.47 -4.03
N LEU A 230 11.23 -4.64 -4.52
CA LEU A 230 10.05 -4.00 -3.94
C LEU A 230 9.81 -4.43 -2.48
N VAL A 231 10.14 -5.69 -2.13
CA VAL A 231 10.04 -6.20 -0.75
C VAL A 231 10.93 -5.42 0.21
N GLU A 232 12.13 -5.02 -0.23
CA GLU A 232 13.07 -4.23 0.58
C GLU A 232 12.54 -2.81 0.80
N VAL A 233 12.04 -2.17 -0.26
CA VAL A 233 11.50 -0.79 -0.21
C VAL A 233 10.24 -0.72 0.65
N MET A 234 9.38 -1.74 0.56
CA MET A 234 8.11 -1.78 1.30
C MET A 234 8.24 -2.42 2.68
N HIS A 235 9.40 -2.99 3.01
CA HIS A 235 9.66 -3.78 4.21
C HIS A 235 8.62 -4.89 4.47
N SER A 236 8.01 -5.41 3.41
CA SER A 236 6.98 -6.45 3.47
C SER A 236 6.87 -7.20 2.13
N PRO A 237 6.85 -8.54 2.14
CA PRO A 237 6.57 -9.32 0.95
C PRO A 237 5.07 -9.39 0.64
N ILE A 238 4.18 -9.06 1.59
CA ILE A 238 2.74 -9.06 1.38
C ILE A 238 2.24 -7.63 1.28
N LEU A 239 1.55 -7.31 0.19
CA LEU A 239 1.07 -5.97 -0.09
C LEU A 239 -0.38 -5.99 -0.56
N SER A 240 -1.05 -4.85 -0.32
CA SER A 240 -2.42 -4.60 -0.77
C SER A 240 -2.42 -3.82 -2.09
N PHE A 241 -3.32 -4.20 -2.99
CA PHE A 241 -3.55 -3.57 -4.28
C PHE A 241 -5.04 -3.39 -4.53
N THR A 242 -5.37 -2.48 -5.44
CA THR A 242 -6.71 -2.31 -5.98
C THR A 242 -6.73 -2.68 -7.46
N ALA A 243 -7.88 -3.14 -7.94
CA ALA A 243 -8.12 -3.30 -9.38
C ALA A 243 -8.40 -1.96 -10.10
N ASN A 244 -8.43 -0.83 -9.39
CA ASN A 244 -8.83 0.47 -9.92
C ASN A 244 -7.72 1.52 -9.77
N ALA A 245 -7.15 1.97 -10.88
CA ALA A 245 -6.11 3.00 -10.91
C ALA A 245 -6.52 4.29 -10.17
N ALA A 246 -7.77 4.73 -10.28
CA ALA A 246 -8.24 5.96 -9.61
C ALA A 246 -8.28 5.84 -8.08
N ILE A 247 -8.35 4.61 -7.55
CA ILE A 247 -8.27 4.36 -6.10
C ILE A 247 -6.80 4.37 -5.67
N ALA A 248 -5.90 3.79 -6.46
CA ALA A 248 -4.46 3.90 -6.21
C ALA A 248 -3.99 5.37 -6.24
N GLU A 249 -4.45 6.16 -7.22
CA GLU A 249 -4.17 7.61 -7.28
C GLU A 249 -4.67 8.35 -6.04
N TYR A 250 -5.84 7.98 -5.51
CA TYR A 250 -6.36 8.53 -4.26
C TYR A 250 -5.43 8.25 -3.07
N PHE A 251 -4.88 7.03 -2.96
CA PHE A 251 -3.95 6.69 -1.89
C PHE A 251 -2.60 7.42 -1.99
N ALA A 252 -2.11 7.62 -3.21
CA ALA A 252 -0.93 8.46 -3.48
C ALA A 252 -1.18 9.94 -3.13
N ASN A 253 -2.45 10.38 -3.12
CA ASN A 253 -2.91 11.69 -2.62
C ASN A 253 -2.19 12.89 -3.25
N ASP A 254 -1.82 12.79 -4.53
CA ASP A 254 -1.07 13.82 -5.27
C ASP A 254 0.29 14.18 -4.62
N GLU A 255 0.82 13.28 -3.78
CA GLU A 255 2.04 13.43 -2.97
C GLU A 255 2.96 12.19 -3.10
N GLY A 256 2.91 11.49 -4.24
CA GLY A 256 3.70 10.27 -4.38
C GLY A 256 3.66 9.62 -5.75
N MET A 257 3.55 8.30 -5.77
CA MET A 257 3.61 7.47 -6.97
C MET A 257 2.47 6.46 -6.99
N VAL A 258 2.10 6.06 -8.20
CA VAL A 258 1.25 4.88 -8.43
C VAL A 258 2.08 3.89 -9.23
N PHE A 259 2.12 2.65 -8.77
CA PHE A 259 2.71 1.57 -9.55
C PHE A 259 1.73 0.44 -9.82
N ASP A 260 1.97 -0.28 -10.91
CA ASP A 260 1.16 -1.43 -11.31
C ASP A 260 1.95 -2.73 -11.48
N LEU A 261 1.27 -3.84 -11.20
CA LEU A 261 1.81 -5.19 -11.28
C LEU A 261 0.89 -6.08 -12.13
N PRO A 262 1.43 -6.81 -13.11
CA PRO A 262 0.70 -7.88 -13.76
C PRO A 262 0.42 -9.04 -12.80
N PRO A 263 -0.76 -9.70 -12.87
CA PRO A 263 -1.09 -10.80 -11.98
C PRO A 263 -0.16 -12.01 -12.07
N GLN A 264 0.47 -12.23 -13.23
CA GLN A 264 1.42 -13.34 -13.43
C GLN A 264 2.76 -13.15 -12.72
N ASP A 265 3.06 -11.92 -12.29
CA ASP A 265 4.33 -11.57 -11.64
C ASP A 265 4.28 -11.74 -10.12
N VAL A 266 3.10 -12.02 -9.56
CA VAL A 266 2.83 -12.08 -8.12
C VAL A 266 2.02 -13.32 -7.76
N GLU A 267 2.02 -13.68 -6.49
CA GLU A 267 1.13 -14.72 -5.97
C GLU A 267 -0.07 -14.08 -5.27
N ILE A 268 -1.28 -14.47 -5.68
CA ILE A 268 -2.51 -13.96 -5.07
C ILE A 268 -2.80 -14.76 -3.79
N ILE A 269 -2.83 -14.07 -2.66
CA ILE A 269 -3.20 -14.65 -1.36
C ILE A 269 -4.72 -14.57 -1.18
N SER A 270 -5.30 -13.41 -1.48
CA SER A 270 -6.73 -13.14 -1.30
C SER A 270 -7.17 -11.95 -2.15
N GLY A 271 -8.48 -11.77 -2.29
CA GLY A 271 -9.07 -10.61 -2.93
C GLY A 271 -10.58 -10.57 -2.75
N TRP A 272 -11.21 -9.45 -3.11
CA TRP A 272 -12.65 -9.22 -2.93
C TRP A 272 -13.58 -10.33 -3.46
N GLY A 273 -13.16 -11.02 -4.53
CA GLY A 273 -13.94 -12.13 -5.11
C GLY A 273 -13.74 -13.48 -4.40
N LEU A 274 -12.74 -13.57 -3.51
CA LEU A 274 -12.41 -14.75 -2.72
C LEU A 274 -12.92 -14.60 -1.29
N ASP A 275 -12.70 -13.42 -0.70
CA ASP A 275 -13.04 -13.10 0.69
C ASP A 275 -13.87 -11.79 0.72
N PRO A 276 -15.19 -11.87 1.02
CA PRO A 276 -16.10 -10.73 0.89
C PRO A 276 -15.75 -9.48 1.71
N CYS A 277 -15.04 -9.63 2.84
CA CYS A 277 -14.59 -8.52 3.69
C CYS A 277 -13.58 -7.57 3.02
N LEU A 278 -12.97 -7.99 1.91
CA LEU A 278 -12.13 -7.12 1.06
C LEU A 278 -12.94 -6.33 0.03
N GLY A 279 -14.27 -6.51 0.02
CA GLY A 279 -15.22 -5.82 -0.86
C GLY A 279 -15.90 -4.61 -0.23
N ASP A 280 -15.73 -4.35 1.07
CA ASP A 280 -16.44 -3.24 1.72
C ASP A 280 -15.98 -1.88 1.18
N ARG A 281 -16.82 -0.87 1.41
CA ARG A 281 -16.46 0.50 1.09
C ARG A 281 -15.36 1.00 2.02
N ASP A 282 -14.46 1.78 1.46
CA ASP A 282 -13.57 2.61 2.25
C ASP A 282 -14.39 3.60 3.10
N GLN A 283 -14.01 3.74 4.37
CA GLN A 283 -14.75 4.55 5.33
C GLN A 283 -14.64 6.05 5.03
N VAL A 284 -13.59 6.47 4.30
CA VAL A 284 -13.32 7.89 4.04
C VAL A 284 -13.85 8.32 2.68
N SER A 285 -13.50 7.59 1.62
CA SER A 285 -13.90 7.89 0.25
C SER A 285 -15.28 7.33 -0.13
N GLY A 286 -15.80 6.35 0.63
CA GLY A 286 -17.04 5.65 0.32
C GLY A 286 -16.97 4.76 -0.94
N ARG A 287 -15.77 4.59 -1.52
CA ARG A 287 -15.57 3.81 -2.75
C ARG A 287 -15.31 2.35 -2.43
N HIS A 288 -15.71 1.47 -3.35
CA HIS A 288 -15.33 0.06 -3.29
C HIS A 288 -13.90 -0.10 -3.82
N GLU A 289 -12.98 -0.42 -2.92
CA GLU A 289 -11.55 -0.56 -3.25
C GLU A 289 -11.25 -1.82 -4.06
N ARG A 290 -12.12 -2.84 -3.94
CA ARG A 290 -11.93 -4.16 -4.56
C ARG A 290 -10.51 -4.63 -4.31
N GLU A 291 -10.19 -4.74 -3.02
CA GLU A 291 -8.83 -4.98 -2.55
C GLU A 291 -8.36 -6.39 -2.93
N TRP A 292 -7.07 -6.49 -3.21
CA TRP A 292 -6.34 -7.71 -3.48
C TRP A 292 -5.10 -7.73 -2.61
N ILE A 293 -4.86 -8.86 -1.94
CA ILE A 293 -3.68 -9.09 -1.14
C ILE A 293 -2.80 -10.06 -1.93
N VAL A 294 -1.58 -9.63 -2.24
CA VAL A 294 -0.64 -10.39 -3.05
C VAL A 294 0.70 -10.51 -2.34
N ARG A 295 1.40 -11.61 -2.61
CA ARG A 295 2.79 -11.81 -2.26
C ARG A 295 3.68 -11.39 -3.43
N ILE A 296 4.61 -10.50 -3.12
CA ILE A 296 5.67 -10.04 -4.00
C ILE A 296 6.87 -10.99 -3.90
N PRO A 297 7.41 -11.48 -5.02
CA PRO A 297 8.66 -12.25 -5.01
C PRO A 297 9.83 -11.43 -4.44
N GLU A 298 10.72 -12.05 -3.66
CA GLU A 298 11.81 -11.35 -2.95
C GLU A 298 12.70 -10.49 -3.86
N GLY A 299 12.98 -10.97 -5.07
CA GLY A 299 13.82 -10.26 -6.05
C GLY A 299 13.07 -9.34 -7.02
N TYR A 300 11.76 -9.18 -6.88
CA TYR A 300 10.96 -8.41 -7.85
C TYR A 300 11.34 -6.93 -7.85
N ARG A 301 11.69 -6.39 -9.01
CA ARG A 301 12.04 -4.97 -9.22
C ARG A 301 11.05 -4.33 -10.18
N LEU A 302 10.60 -3.12 -9.83
CA LEU A 302 9.70 -2.36 -10.69
C LEU A 302 10.44 -1.82 -11.91
N GLY A 303 9.87 -2.01 -13.10
CA GLY A 303 10.28 -1.31 -14.30
C GLY A 303 9.81 0.15 -14.29
N ALA A 304 10.56 1.04 -14.94
CA ALA A 304 10.21 2.46 -15.02
C ALA A 304 8.81 2.71 -15.62
N HIS A 305 8.38 1.87 -16.57
CA HIS A 305 7.06 1.94 -17.20
C HIS A 305 5.90 1.56 -16.25
N GLN A 306 6.18 0.82 -15.17
CA GLN A 306 5.19 0.41 -14.17
C GLN A 306 4.94 1.49 -13.12
N VAL A 307 5.80 2.51 -13.04
CA VAL A 307 5.74 3.56 -12.01
C VAL A 307 5.37 4.89 -12.65
N ARG A 308 4.28 5.48 -12.16
CA ARG A 308 3.80 6.80 -12.59
C ARG A 308 3.87 7.77 -11.42
N SER A 309 4.50 8.92 -11.66
CA SER A 309 4.51 10.01 -10.70
C SER A 309 3.11 10.59 -10.53
N ARG A 310 2.67 10.67 -9.27
CA ARG A 310 1.44 11.31 -8.83
C ARG A 310 1.81 12.32 -7.74
N CYS A 311 2.83 13.13 -8.01
CA CYS A 311 3.29 14.22 -7.17
C CYS A 311 2.97 15.54 -7.86
N ARG A 312 2.08 16.32 -7.26
CA ARG A 312 1.59 17.57 -7.83
C ARG A 312 2.70 18.59 -8.03
N ASP A 313 3.56 18.76 -7.02
CA ASP A 313 4.62 19.75 -7.07
C ASP A 313 5.62 19.40 -8.18
N PHE A 314 5.94 18.11 -8.33
CA PHE A 314 6.74 17.60 -9.44
C PHE A 314 6.06 17.80 -10.80
N ALA A 315 4.77 17.50 -10.92
CA ALA A 315 4.02 17.68 -12.18
C ALA A 315 3.98 19.15 -12.61
N TYR A 316 3.82 20.08 -11.66
CA TYR A 316 3.86 21.51 -11.95
C TYR A 316 5.25 21.98 -12.37
N ALA A 317 6.27 21.49 -11.68
CA ALA A 317 7.67 21.82 -11.93
C ALA A 317 8.12 21.35 -13.31
N SER A 318 7.80 20.11 -13.67
CA SER A 318 8.16 19.49 -14.94
C SER A 318 7.29 19.95 -16.12
N ARG A 319 6.21 20.70 -15.85
CA ARG A 319 5.17 21.03 -16.84
C ARG A 319 4.51 19.78 -17.43
N ASP A 320 4.30 18.75 -16.61
CA ASP A 320 3.57 17.56 -17.00
C ASP A 320 2.06 17.88 -17.18
N PRO A 321 1.45 17.57 -18.35
CA PRO A 321 0.00 17.68 -18.55
C PRO A 321 -0.85 17.04 -17.44
N ALA A 322 -0.38 15.96 -16.82
CA ALA A 322 -1.07 15.28 -15.72
C ALA A 322 -1.34 16.21 -14.53
N GLY A 323 -0.51 17.23 -14.33
CA GLY A 323 -0.67 18.26 -13.31
C GLY A 323 -1.98 19.06 -13.45
N ILE A 324 -2.55 19.18 -14.65
CA ILE A 324 -3.83 19.88 -14.87
C ILE A 324 -4.95 19.21 -14.07
N ALA A 325 -4.94 17.88 -13.95
CA ALA A 325 -5.91 17.12 -13.14
C ALA A 325 -5.62 17.15 -11.64
N MET A 326 -4.45 17.66 -11.22
CA MET A 326 -4.01 17.79 -9.82
C MET A 326 -4.16 19.21 -9.27
N LEU A 327 -4.73 20.13 -10.06
CA LEU A 327 -4.97 21.51 -9.67
C LEU A 327 -5.71 21.60 -8.34
N HIS A 328 -5.15 22.38 -7.43
CA HIS A 328 -5.67 22.60 -6.08
C HIS A 328 -5.79 24.11 -5.79
N HIS A 329 -5.94 24.46 -4.52
CA HIS A 329 -6.32 25.79 -4.08
C HIS A 329 -5.30 26.82 -4.58
N GLU A 330 -5.82 27.92 -5.12
CA GLU A 330 -5.00 29.03 -5.60
C GLU A 330 -4.06 28.69 -6.77
N THR A 331 -4.23 27.52 -7.40
CA THR A 331 -3.46 27.11 -8.58
C THR A 331 -4.30 27.12 -9.87
N ARG A 332 -3.64 27.41 -10.98
CA ARG A 332 -4.22 27.36 -12.33
C ARG A 332 -3.17 26.95 -13.36
N ALA A 333 -3.61 26.46 -14.51
CA ALA A 333 -2.77 26.14 -15.65
C ALA A 333 -3.25 26.90 -16.90
N ARG A 334 -2.32 27.32 -17.76
CA ARG A 334 -2.60 27.83 -19.11
C ARG A 334 -1.82 27.01 -20.12
N TYR A 335 -2.45 26.67 -21.24
CA TYR A 335 -1.85 25.87 -22.31
C TYR A 335 -2.64 26.02 -23.60
N SER A 336 -2.05 25.56 -24.70
CA SER A 336 -2.73 25.42 -25.98
C SER A 336 -2.99 23.93 -26.26
N LEU A 337 -4.21 23.59 -26.66
CA LEU A 337 -4.62 22.22 -27.01
C LEU A 337 -5.44 22.27 -28.30
N GLY A 338 -4.96 21.59 -29.36
CA GLY A 338 -5.64 21.59 -30.66
C GLY A 338 -5.84 23.00 -31.25
N GLY A 339 -4.85 23.89 -31.07
CA GLY A 339 -4.90 25.29 -31.52
C GLY A 339 -5.79 26.22 -30.69
N ARG A 340 -6.39 25.73 -29.60
CA ARG A 340 -7.26 26.51 -28.72
C ARG A 340 -6.53 26.88 -27.43
N ARG A 341 -6.75 28.10 -26.94
CA ARG A 341 -6.16 28.56 -25.66
C ARG A 341 -7.05 28.08 -24.52
N VAL A 342 -6.47 27.34 -23.58
CA VAL A 342 -7.19 26.77 -22.43
C VAL A 342 -6.58 27.32 -21.13
N GLU A 343 -7.43 27.81 -20.24
CA GLU A 343 -7.09 28.08 -18.84
C GLU A 343 -7.89 27.14 -17.94
N ALA A 344 -7.20 26.39 -17.08
CA ALA A 344 -7.79 25.51 -16.09
C ALA A 344 -7.55 26.06 -14.68
N GLN A 345 -8.59 26.10 -13.85
CA GLN A 345 -8.53 26.65 -12.49
C GLN A 345 -9.32 25.79 -11.51
N PHE A 346 -8.76 25.56 -10.33
CA PHE A 346 -9.50 24.95 -9.23
C PHE A 346 -10.44 25.97 -8.56
N CYS A 347 -11.71 25.61 -8.42
CA CYS A 347 -12.70 26.38 -7.67
C CYS A 347 -13.32 25.52 -6.57
N TYR A 348 -13.40 26.08 -5.36
CA TYR A 348 -14.11 25.45 -4.25
C TYR A 348 -15.61 25.36 -4.54
N ASN A 349 -16.25 24.34 -3.97
CA ASN A 349 -17.71 24.32 -3.89
C ASN A 349 -18.20 25.46 -2.99
N SER A 350 -19.48 25.83 -3.12
CA SER A 350 -20.12 26.87 -2.28
C SER A 350 -20.03 26.59 -0.77
N SER A 351 -19.90 25.32 -0.38
CA SER A 351 -19.71 24.89 1.01
C SER A 351 -18.29 25.11 1.56
N GLY A 352 -17.34 25.54 0.73
CA GLY A 352 -15.92 25.62 1.07
C GLY A 352 -15.23 24.26 1.26
N ARG A 353 -15.97 23.14 1.12
CA ARG A 353 -15.44 21.77 1.22
C ARG A 353 -15.37 21.11 -0.15
N GLY A 354 -14.16 20.67 -0.49
CA GLY A 354 -13.84 20.14 -1.82
C GLY A 354 -13.94 21.20 -2.90
N GLY A 355 -13.66 20.80 -4.14
CA GLY A 355 -13.77 21.68 -5.29
C GLY A 355 -13.66 20.90 -6.58
N ARG A 356 -13.66 21.64 -7.69
CA ARG A 356 -13.61 21.09 -9.05
C ARG A 356 -12.74 21.98 -9.91
N ILE A 357 -12.18 21.39 -10.95
CA ILE A 357 -11.44 22.13 -11.96
C ILE A 357 -12.44 22.63 -13.01
N TYR A 358 -12.37 23.93 -13.27
CA TYR A 358 -13.11 24.60 -14.33
C TYR A 358 -12.16 25.02 -15.43
N PHE A 359 -12.70 25.14 -16.64
CA PHE A 359 -11.96 25.42 -17.85
C PHE A 359 -12.56 26.66 -18.55
N ILE A 360 -11.68 27.51 -19.07
CA ILE A 360 -11.99 28.62 -19.96
C ILE A 360 -11.28 28.32 -21.27
N VAL A 361 -11.99 28.42 -22.39
CA VAL A 361 -11.41 28.17 -23.73
C VAL A 361 -11.67 29.36 -24.64
N ASP A 362 -10.62 29.85 -25.30
CA ASP A 362 -10.65 31.00 -26.24
C ASP A 362 -11.41 32.21 -25.69
N ASP A 363 -11.16 32.58 -24.43
CA ASP A 363 -11.81 33.68 -23.69
C ASP A 363 -13.32 33.48 -23.42
N GLY A 364 -13.78 32.22 -23.50
CA GLY A 364 -15.17 31.83 -23.21
C GLY A 364 -15.55 31.88 -21.72
N ARG A 365 -16.70 31.28 -21.40
CA ARG A 365 -17.15 31.15 -20.01
C ARG A 365 -16.41 30.03 -19.30
N MET A 366 -16.25 30.21 -17.98
CA MET A 366 -15.72 29.20 -17.09
C MET A 366 -16.75 28.06 -16.93
N GLU A 367 -16.40 26.86 -17.38
CA GLU A 367 -17.30 25.70 -17.41
C GLU A 367 -16.60 24.45 -16.87
N THR A 368 -17.38 23.46 -16.40
CA THR A 368 -16.81 22.15 -16.06
C THR A 368 -16.43 21.40 -17.35
N ARG A 369 -15.47 20.46 -17.26
CA ARG A 369 -15.11 19.56 -18.38
C ARG A 369 -16.34 18.93 -19.04
N ALA A 370 -17.26 18.41 -18.23
CA ALA A 370 -18.46 17.72 -18.71
C ALA A 370 -19.38 18.67 -19.50
N THR A 371 -19.63 19.87 -18.96
CA THR A 371 -20.45 20.90 -19.62
C THR A 371 -19.83 21.34 -20.95
N MET A 372 -18.53 21.61 -20.94
CA MET A 372 -17.80 22.05 -22.13
C MET A 372 -17.81 21.00 -23.24
N LYS A 373 -17.52 19.74 -22.87
CA LYS A 373 -17.51 18.61 -23.79
C LYS A 373 -18.89 18.35 -24.39
N ALA A 374 -19.95 18.41 -23.58
CA ALA A 374 -21.32 18.24 -24.06
C ALA A 374 -21.75 19.36 -25.02
N ARG A 375 -21.35 20.60 -24.76
CA ARG A 375 -21.75 21.77 -25.58
C ARG A 375 -20.95 21.89 -26.87
N THR A 376 -19.66 21.56 -26.86
CA THR A 376 -18.73 21.90 -27.95
C THR A 376 -18.06 20.68 -28.60
N GLY A 377 -18.20 19.48 -28.02
CA GLY A 377 -17.45 18.29 -28.43
C GLY A 377 -15.97 18.30 -28.02
N PHE A 378 -15.42 19.46 -27.63
CA PHE A 378 -14.04 19.62 -27.22
C PHE A 378 -13.83 19.19 -25.76
N ASP A 379 -12.84 18.32 -25.54
CA ASP A 379 -12.40 17.94 -24.19
C ASP A 379 -11.21 18.83 -23.80
N PRO A 380 -11.37 19.76 -22.84
CA PRO A 380 -10.30 20.66 -22.49
C PRO A 380 -9.17 19.97 -21.72
N LEU A 381 -9.39 18.78 -21.15
CA LEU A 381 -8.35 18.02 -20.48
C LEU A 381 -7.58 17.18 -21.52
N PRO A 382 -6.25 17.35 -21.66
CA PRO A 382 -5.48 16.58 -22.63
C PRO A 382 -5.55 15.08 -22.33
N ALA A 383 -5.73 14.28 -23.38
CA ALA A 383 -5.59 12.83 -23.29
C ALA A 383 -4.10 12.47 -23.12
N PRO A 384 -3.77 11.28 -22.58
CA PRO A 384 -2.41 10.79 -22.58
C PRO A 384 -1.80 10.84 -23.99
N GLY A 385 -0.62 11.45 -24.13
CA GLY A 385 0.07 11.63 -25.41
C GLY A 385 -0.47 12.74 -26.31
N ALA A 386 -1.45 13.55 -25.86
CA ALA A 386 -1.90 14.70 -26.63
C ALA A 386 -0.80 15.77 -26.73
N GLU A 387 -0.61 16.31 -27.94
CA GLU A 387 0.27 17.45 -28.15
C GLU A 387 -0.32 18.70 -27.48
N ILE A 388 0.40 19.22 -26.48
CA ILE A 388 0.10 20.50 -25.84
C ILE A 388 1.31 21.43 -26.00
N SER A 389 1.05 22.73 -26.12
CA SER A 389 2.09 23.75 -26.11
C SER A 389 1.85 24.78 -25.02
N ASP A 390 2.90 25.53 -24.68
CA ASP A 390 2.84 26.71 -23.80
C ASP A 390 2.27 26.43 -22.41
N LEU A 391 2.41 25.19 -21.91
CA LEU A 391 1.90 24.81 -20.60
C LEU A 391 2.68 25.54 -19.50
N VAL A 392 1.95 26.37 -18.74
CA VAL A 392 2.48 27.06 -17.57
C VAL A 392 1.51 26.88 -16.41
N PHE A 393 2.06 26.46 -15.27
CA PHE A 393 1.35 26.42 -14.00
C PHE A 393 1.61 27.69 -13.20
N PHE A 394 0.56 28.18 -12.54
CA PHE A 394 0.60 29.37 -11.71
C PHE A 394 0.06 29.06 -10.31
N THR A 395 0.60 29.75 -9.32
CA THR A 395 0.07 29.77 -7.94
C THR A 395 -0.15 31.21 -7.48
N GLN A 396 -1.01 31.42 -6.49
CA GLN A 396 -0.99 32.68 -5.75
C GLN A 396 0.20 32.67 -4.78
N ASP A 397 0.91 33.78 -4.74
CA ASP A 397 1.96 34.03 -3.76
C ASP A 397 1.35 34.07 -2.36
N ARG A 398 1.64 33.03 -1.57
CA ARG A 398 1.14 32.84 -0.20
C ARG A 398 1.73 33.84 0.80
N PHE A 399 2.85 34.48 0.46
CA PHE A 399 3.59 35.37 1.36
C PHE A 399 3.36 36.86 1.03
N SER A 400 2.78 37.17 -0.13
CA SER A 400 2.44 38.55 -0.51
C SER A 400 1.04 38.97 -0.04
N ARG A 401 0.99 40.12 0.65
CA ARG A 401 -0.28 40.78 1.06
C ARG A 401 -1.22 41.08 -0.12
N ARG A 402 -0.72 41.12 -1.36
CA ARG A 402 -1.53 41.43 -2.56
C ARG A 402 -1.93 40.19 -3.39
N LYS A 403 -1.75 38.96 -2.89
CA LYS A 403 -2.09 37.69 -3.58
C LYS A 403 -1.77 37.73 -5.09
N LYS A 404 -0.52 38.03 -5.43
CA LYS A 404 -0.09 38.07 -6.85
C LYS A 404 -0.06 36.65 -7.41
N THR A 405 -0.53 36.48 -8.64
CA THR A 405 -0.36 35.21 -9.35
C THR A 405 1.03 35.16 -9.98
N ILE A 406 1.80 34.13 -9.66
CA ILE A 406 3.17 33.93 -10.13
C ILE A 406 3.31 32.56 -10.81
N PRO A 407 4.18 32.41 -11.82
CA PRO A 407 4.50 31.09 -12.36
C PRO A 407 5.19 30.24 -11.29
N ILE A 408 4.90 28.93 -11.26
CA ILE A 408 5.47 28.02 -10.24
C ILE A 408 6.98 27.80 -10.45
N PHE A 409 7.46 27.89 -11.69
CA PHE A 409 8.88 27.85 -12.05
C PHE A 409 9.19 28.95 -13.07
N SER A 410 10.33 29.62 -12.89
CA SER A 410 10.97 30.35 -13.99
C SER A 410 11.57 29.36 -15.00
N GLU A 411 11.79 29.81 -16.24
CA GLU A 411 12.34 28.96 -17.31
C GLU A 411 13.73 28.39 -16.96
N ALA A 412 14.54 29.12 -16.20
CA ALA A 412 15.87 28.68 -15.77
C ALA A 412 15.81 27.53 -14.75
N GLU A 413 14.90 27.61 -13.79
CA GLU A 413 14.69 26.55 -12.79
C GLU A 413 14.08 25.28 -13.42
N TRP A 414 13.28 25.44 -14.49
CA TRP A 414 12.74 24.33 -15.27
C TRP A 414 13.82 23.54 -16.02
N ARG A 415 14.80 24.23 -16.63
CA ARG A 415 15.92 23.58 -17.34
C ARG A 415 16.79 22.76 -16.38
N LEU A 416 17.05 23.28 -15.19
CA LEU A 416 17.81 22.57 -14.15
C LEU A 416 17.10 21.31 -13.64
N ALA A 417 15.76 21.34 -13.55
CA ALA A 417 14.95 20.17 -13.19
C ALA A 417 14.93 19.09 -14.29
N HIS A 418 15.04 19.48 -15.57
CA HIS A 418 15.16 18.55 -16.71
C HIS A 418 16.56 17.95 -16.85
N GLU A 419 17.62 18.70 -16.52
CA GLU A 419 18.99 18.17 -16.51
C GLU A 419 19.17 17.06 -15.46
N LEU A 420 18.40 17.07 -14.37
CA LEU A 420 18.37 16.00 -13.38
C LEU A 420 17.65 14.72 -13.87
N ASP A 421 16.80 14.80 -14.91
CA ASP A 421 16.11 13.66 -15.52
C ASP A 421 16.97 13.02 -16.63
N ALA A 422 17.81 13.82 -17.32
CA ALA A 422 18.74 13.34 -18.35
C ALA A 422 19.89 12.45 -17.81
N GLY A 423 19.98 12.26 -16.49
CA GLY A 423 20.92 11.36 -15.82
C GLY A 423 20.50 9.89 -15.77
N SER A 424 19.27 9.54 -16.19
CA SER A 424 18.84 8.15 -16.40
C SER A 424 19.02 7.77 -17.87
N PRO A 425 19.68 6.65 -18.19
CA PRO A 425 19.90 6.26 -19.57
C PRO A 425 18.56 5.96 -20.23
N ALA A 426 18.29 6.64 -21.35
CA ALA A 426 17.24 6.25 -22.28
C ALA A 426 17.81 5.22 -23.27
N PRO A 427 16.91 4.46 -23.93
CA PRO A 427 16.66 3.02 -23.81
C PRO A 427 17.85 2.06 -23.80
#